data_AF-A0AAV5WS94-F1
#
_entry.id   AF-A0AAV5WS94-F1
#
_cell.length_a   1.000
_cell.length_b   1.000
_cell.length_c   1.000
_cell.angle_alpha   90.00
_cell.angle_beta   90.00
_cell.angle_gamma   90.00
#
_symmetry.space_group_name_H-M   'P 1'
#
loop_
_entity.id
_entity.type
_entity.pdbx_description
1 polymer ?
#
loop_
_entity_poly.entity_id
_entity_poly.type
_entity_poly.pdbx_seq_one_letter_code
_entity_poly.pdbx_strand_id
1 'polypeptide(L)'
;MATDEIKTIVASLNEPPFSMGINLISFDHFTKDKLLQTLSDVLCHINDVPRVDIRNEPADQTALRVMNSLRIFKFRPPTDIEQLDEWRAGIVEGSPSSIYPVLFYLFSHSDQLKQRAYLARFLVKVDVPQEMQDPDLHQMQEEISELMEQFKEAHSRTLEMTGDSEHVEGIKADLKAMESEKEQLIRRIERIEVKVKNIPNVDRILEFAALKRGEIDRCRDAEQRKADIRQDMMKMDKKIQRLAAQLVELQRTADSIDPSGLIADLEAEIQTNSYLADDKLLREIEQKRPIIAELNSVVQGPAVDEGTIQRLQNDVRD
;
A
#
# COMPACT_ATOMS: atom_id res chain seq x y z
N MET A 1 -11.96 14.22 18.72
CA MET A 1 -11.87 13.03 17.85
C MET A 1 -12.39 13.43 16.48
N ALA A 2 -11.68 13.08 15.42
CA ALA A 2 -12.12 13.39 14.06
C ALA A 2 -13.19 12.38 13.63
N THR A 3 -14.22 12.84 12.90
CA THR A 3 -15.34 11.99 12.43
C THR A 3 -14.86 10.79 11.61
N ASP A 4 -13.69 10.89 10.98
CA ASP A 4 -13.10 9.82 10.16
C ASP A 4 -12.48 8.69 11.01
N GLU A 5 -12.04 8.97 12.24
CA GLU A 5 -11.56 7.94 13.17
C GLU A 5 -12.72 7.03 13.58
N ILE A 6 -13.88 7.61 13.86
CA ILE A 6 -15.10 6.88 14.23
C ILE A 6 -15.61 6.04 13.06
N LYS A 7 -15.58 6.56 11.83
CA LYS A 7 -15.92 5.78 10.63
C LYS A 7 -15.03 4.55 10.48
N THR A 8 -13.72 4.71 10.72
CA THR A 8 -12.75 3.61 10.63
C THR A 8 -13.02 2.53 11.67
N ILE A 9 -13.36 2.93 12.91
CA ILE A 9 -13.74 1.99 13.98
C ILE A 9 -15.01 1.21 13.59
N VAL A 10 -16.05 1.90 13.11
CA VAL A 10 -17.32 1.26 12.73
C VAL A 10 -17.15 0.32 11.55
N ALA A 11 -16.34 0.69 10.55
CA ALA A 11 -16.00 -0.19 9.44
C ALA A 11 -15.30 -1.47 9.93
N SER A 12 -14.29 -1.32 10.79
CA SER A 12 -13.51 -2.45 11.33
C SER A 12 -14.33 -3.38 12.23
N LEU A 13 -15.33 -2.85 12.96
CA LEU A 13 -16.26 -3.64 13.77
C LEU A 13 -17.30 -4.40 12.93
N ASN A 14 -17.55 -3.96 11.70
CA ASN A 14 -18.45 -4.62 10.76
C ASN A 14 -17.75 -5.72 9.94
N GLU A 15 -16.43 -5.64 9.83
CA GLU A 15 -15.62 -6.69 9.21
C GLU A 15 -15.51 -7.95 10.10
N PRO A 16 -15.21 -9.12 9.51
CA PRO A 16 -14.87 -10.31 10.27
C PRO A 16 -13.65 -10.04 11.16
N PRO A 17 -13.64 -10.47 12.44
CA PRO A 17 -14.46 -11.51 13.07
C PRO A 17 -15.70 -11.00 13.85
N PHE A 18 -15.90 -9.69 13.96
CA PHE A 18 -16.90 -9.12 14.88
C PHE A 18 -18.28 -9.00 14.23
N SER A 19 -18.34 -8.71 12.93
CA SER A 19 -19.56 -8.69 12.10
C SER A 19 -20.78 -8.08 12.78
N MET A 20 -20.59 -6.95 13.48
CA MET A 20 -21.64 -6.38 14.34
C MET A 20 -22.76 -5.67 13.58
N GLY A 21 -22.58 -5.33 12.30
CA GLY A 21 -23.60 -4.71 11.45
C GLY A 21 -24.10 -3.37 11.98
N ILE A 22 -23.21 -2.57 12.57
CA ILE A 22 -23.51 -1.32 13.26
C ILE A 22 -23.34 -0.09 12.37
N ASN A 23 -24.19 0.92 12.60
CA ASN A 23 -24.15 2.22 11.93
C ASN A 23 -23.50 3.27 12.85
N LEU A 24 -23.00 4.39 12.32
CA LEU A 24 -22.38 5.46 13.12
C LEU A 24 -23.29 5.95 14.25
N ILE A 25 -24.58 6.13 13.98
CA ILE A 25 -25.58 6.58 14.97
C ILE A 25 -25.75 5.52 16.06
N SER A 26 -25.82 4.24 15.66
CA SER A 26 -25.95 3.14 16.61
C SER A 26 -24.74 3.00 17.51
N PHE A 27 -23.53 3.26 16.97
CA PHE A 27 -22.28 3.25 17.72
C PHE A 27 -22.20 4.41 18.73
N ASP A 28 -22.61 5.61 18.35
CA ASP A 28 -22.63 6.79 19.23
C ASP A 28 -23.60 6.63 20.42
N HIS A 29 -24.67 5.86 20.23
CA HIS A 29 -25.63 5.50 21.29
C HIS A 29 -25.20 4.30 22.16
N PHE A 30 -23.97 3.80 22.06
CA PHE A 30 -23.52 2.70 22.92
C PHE A 30 -23.49 3.12 24.39
N THR A 31 -24.10 2.29 25.24
CA THR A 31 -23.95 2.41 26.69
C THR A 31 -22.49 2.16 27.08
N LYS A 32 -22.01 2.83 28.14
CA LYS A 32 -20.64 2.68 28.65
C LYS A 32 -20.21 1.21 28.82
N ASP A 33 -21.09 0.38 29.39
CA ASP A 33 -20.85 -1.07 29.53
C ASP A 33 -20.68 -1.78 28.18
N LYS A 34 -21.52 -1.45 27.20
CA LYS A 34 -21.45 -2.07 25.87
C LYS A 34 -20.17 -1.66 25.14
N LEU A 35 -19.74 -0.42 25.31
CA LEU A 35 -18.50 0.10 24.74
C LEU A 35 -17.28 -0.57 25.39
N LEU A 36 -17.29 -0.75 26.71
CA LEU A 36 -16.24 -1.45 27.45
C LEU A 36 -16.18 -2.94 27.09
N GLN A 37 -17.33 -3.60 26.91
CA GLN A 37 -17.39 -4.99 26.44
C GLN A 37 -16.82 -5.11 25.03
N THR A 38 -17.15 -4.16 24.14
CA THR A 38 -16.61 -4.12 22.77
C THR A 38 -15.09 -4.00 22.79
N LEU A 39 -14.55 -3.12 23.63
CA LEU A 39 -13.10 -3.00 23.83
C LEU A 39 -12.49 -4.31 24.37
N SER A 40 -13.12 -4.93 25.38
CA SER A 40 -12.68 -6.21 25.94
C SER A 40 -12.66 -7.31 24.88
N ASP A 41 -13.70 -7.40 24.03
CA ASP A 41 -13.81 -8.39 22.95
C ASP A 41 -12.70 -8.19 21.90
N VAL A 42 -12.41 -6.94 21.54
CA VAL A 42 -11.33 -6.61 20.60
C VAL A 42 -9.97 -6.99 21.18
N LEU A 43 -9.73 -6.69 22.45
CA LEU A 43 -8.50 -7.08 23.14
C LEU A 43 -8.35 -8.61 23.26
N CYS A 44 -9.45 -9.33 23.53
CA CYS A 44 -9.45 -10.79 23.59
C CYS A 44 -9.13 -11.39 22.21
N HIS A 45 -9.69 -10.83 21.14
CA HIS A 45 -9.40 -11.28 19.77
C HIS A 45 -7.93 -11.04 19.38
N ILE A 46 -7.36 -9.87 19.71
CA ILE A 46 -5.95 -9.57 19.40
C ILE A 46 -5.01 -10.47 20.22
N ASN A 47 -5.37 -10.79 21.47
CA ASN A 47 -4.57 -11.66 22.33
C ASN A 47 -4.80 -13.17 22.11
N ASP A 48 -5.76 -13.55 21.27
CA ASP A 48 -6.18 -14.95 21.08
C ASP A 48 -6.60 -15.64 22.41
N VAL A 49 -7.37 -14.91 23.23
CA VAL A 49 -7.87 -15.35 24.53
C VAL A 49 -9.39 -15.50 24.46
N PRO A 50 -10.01 -16.47 25.16
CA PRO A 50 -11.47 -16.59 25.23
C PRO A 50 -12.12 -15.28 25.68
N ARG A 51 -13.30 -15.01 25.12
CA ARG A 51 -14.08 -13.82 25.40
C ARG A 51 -14.42 -13.73 26.89
N VAL A 52 -14.08 -12.60 27.49
CA VAL A 52 -14.39 -12.30 28.89
C VAL A 52 -15.59 -11.36 28.95
N ASP A 53 -16.65 -11.77 29.66
CA ASP A 53 -17.80 -10.91 29.96
C ASP A 53 -17.47 -10.02 31.14
N ILE A 54 -17.50 -8.70 30.92
CA ILE A 54 -17.17 -7.69 31.93
C ILE A 54 -18.12 -7.70 33.13
N ARG A 55 -19.31 -8.30 33.00
CA ARG A 55 -20.29 -8.40 34.11
C ARG A 55 -19.89 -9.42 35.17
N ASN A 56 -18.99 -10.33 34.82
CA ASN A 56 -18.52 -11.39 35.70
C ASN A 56 -17.22 -11.01 36.43
N GLU A 57 -16.62 -9.85 36.12
CA GLU A 57 -15.39 -9.33 36.74
C GLU A 57 -15.67 -8.01 37.46
N PRO A 58 -14.99 -7.72 38.60
CA PRO A 58 -15.06 -6.38 39.19
C PRO A 58 -14.38 -5.37 38.26
N ALA A 59 -14.88 -4.12 38.28
CA ALA A 59 -14.41 -3.04 37.40
C ALA A 59 -12.89 -2.82 37.50
N ASP A 60 -12.31 -2.93 38.70
CA ASP A 60 -10.87 -2.77 38.93
C ASP A 60 -10.03 -3.85 38.24
N GLN A 61 -10.48 -5.12 38.26
CA GLN A 61 -9.78 -6.21 37.58
C GLN A 61 -9.88 -6.08 36.06
N THR A 62 -11.04 -5.66 35.55
CA THR A 62 -11.23 -5.38 34.12
C THR A 62 -10.30 -4.27 33.66
N ALA A 63 -10.23 -3.16 34.42
CA ALA A 63 -9.36 -2.04 34.10
C ALA A 63 -7.87 -2.42 34.14
N LEU A 64 -7.44 -3.20 35.14
CA LEU A 64 -6.08 -3.73 35.20
C LEU A 64 -5.74 -4.62 34.00
N ARG A 65 -6.66 -5.51 33.59
CA ARG A 65 -6.49 -6.37 32.40
C ARG A 65 -6.36 -5.55 31.12
N VAL A 66 -7.22 -4.56 30.93
CA VAL A 66 -7.18 -3.64 29.78
C VAL A 66 -5.87 -2.86 29.78
N MET A 67 -5.49 -2.24 30.90
CA MET A 67 -4.25 -1.46 31.00
C MET A 67 -2.98 -2.31 30.77
N ASN A 68 -2.93 -3.53 31.31
CA ASN A 68 -1.82 -4.45 31.09
C ASN A 68 -1.72 -4.85 29.60
N SER A 69 -2.84 -5.10 28.95
CA SER A 69 -2.89 -5.38 27.51
C SER A 69 -2.41 -4.19 26.69
N LEU A 70 -2.85 -2.97 27.01
CA LEU A 70 -2.41 -1.74 26.35
C LEU A 70 -0.91 -1.46 26.55
N ARG A 71 -0.36 -1.81 27.71
CA ARG A 71 1.08 -1.73 28.00
C ARG A 71 1.88 -2.66 27.09
N ILE A 72 1.41 -3.89 26.90
CA ILE A 72 2.02 -4.86 25.96
C ILE A 72 1.99 -4.32 24.53
N PHE A 73 0.87 -3.72 24.14
CA PHE A 73 0.69 -3.12 22.81
C PHE A 73 1.46 -1.82 22.60
N LYS A 74 2.10 -1.28 23.65
CA LYS A 74 2.81 0.01 23.66
C LYS A 74 1.92 1.17 23.21
N PHE A 75 0.64 1.14 23.62
CA PHE A 75 -0.21 2.31 23.48
C PHE A 75 0.39 3.47 24.28
N ARG A 76 0.49 4.66 23.68
CA ARG A 76 1.01 5.85 24.37
C ARG A 76 -0.14 6.56 25.08
N PRO A 77 -0.21 6.50 26.42
CA PRO A 77 -1.21 7.28 27.15
C PRO A 77 -0.88 8.79 27.09
N PRO A 78 -1.82 9.66 27.46
CA PRO A 78 -1.57 11.10 27.58
C PRO A 78 -0.37 11.40 28.48
N THR A 79 0.45 12.39 28.08
CA THR A 79 1.71 12.74 28.76
C THR A 79 1.49 13.58 30.03
N ASP A 80 0.34 14.25 30.13
CA ASP A 80 -0.01 15.11 31.26
C ASP A 80 -0.59 14.28 32.42
N ILE A 81 -0.19 14.59 33.65
CA ILE A 81 -0.51 13.79 34.85
C ILE A 81 -2.01 13.86 35.16
N GLU A 82 -2.62 15.03 35.04
CA GLU A 82 -4.06 15.21 35.28
C GLU A 82 -4.90 14.49 34.21
N GLN A 83 -4.49 14.58 32.94
CA GLN A 83 -5.14 13.88 31.83
C GLN A 83 -4.93 12.35 31.89
N LEU A 84 -3.82 11.89 32.47
CA LEU A 84 -3.54 10.48 32.66
C LEU A 84 -4.46 9.86 33.71
N ASP A 85 -4.69 10.56 34.83
CA ASP A 85 -5.60 10.11 35.87
C ASP A 85 -7.06 10.17 35.41
N GLU A 86 -7.44 11.20 34.65
CA GLU A 86 -8.73 11.28 33.97
C GLU A 86 -8.91 10.15 32.95
N TRP A 87 -7.87 9.84 32.17
CA TRP A 87 -7.91 8.74 31.20
C TRP A 87 -8.08 7.38 31.89
N ARG A 88 -7.35 7.12 32.98
CA ARG A 88 -7.48 5.91 33.80
C ARG A 88 -8.89 5.77 34.39
N ALA A 89 -9.41 6.84 34.99
CA ALA A 89 -10.79 6.88 35.47
C ALA A 89 -11.79 6.62 34.32
N GLY A 90 -11.54 7.21 33.15
CA GLY A 90 -12.35 7.00 31.95
C GLY A 90 -12.32 5.56 31.41
N ILE A 91 -11.23 4.81 31.58
CA ILE A 91 -11.19 3.37 31.23
C ILE A 91 -12.01 2.54 32.22
N VAL A 92 -11.99 2.88 33.51
CA VAL A 92 -12.81 2.21 34.55
C VAL A 92 -14.30 2.49 34.32
N GLU A 93 -14.66 3.73 34.00
CA GLU A 93 -16.04 4.14 33.79
C GLU A 93 -16.61 3.79 32.41
N GLY A 94 -15.77 3.47 31.43
CA GLY A 94 -16.20 3.23 30.06
C GLY A 94 -16.50 4.51 29.26
N SER A 95 -15.73 5.58 29.50
CA SER A 95 -15.90 6.88 28.85
C SER A 95 -15.53 6.82 27.35
N PRO A 96 -16.39 7.33 26.44
CA PRO A 96 -16.09 7.40 25.01
C PRO A 96 -14.79 8.13 24.68
N SER A 97 -14.47 9.20 25.43
CA SER A 97 -13.26 10.00 25.24
C SER A 97 -11.97 9.20 25.45
N SER A 98 -12.00 8.18 26.31
CA SER A 98 -10.84 7.32 26.59
C SER A 98 -10.81 6.06 25.72
N ILE A 99 -11.98 5.50 25.36
CA ILE A 99 -12.06 4.24 24.61
C ILE A 99 -11.89 4.43 23.11
N TYR A 100 -12.45 5.49 22.51
CA TYR A 100 -12.36 5.69 21.05
C TYR A 100 -10.92 5.78 20.52
N PRO A 101 -9.99 6.52 21.16
CA PRO A 101 -8.59 6.54 20.73
C PRO A 101 -7.93 5.17 20.80
N VAL A 102 -8.29 4.37 21.82
CA VAL A 102 -7.77 3.02 22.01
C VAL A 102 -8.29 2.09 20.91
N LEU A 103 -9.60 2.08 20.66
CA LEU A 103 -10.19 1.26 19.60
C LEU A 103 -9.60 1.62 18.23
N PHE A 104 -9.46 2.90 17.94
CA PHE A 104 -8.83 3.35 16.70
C PHE A 104 -7.41 2.78 16.58
N TYR A 105 -6.58 2.91 17.62
CA TYR A 105 -5.23 2.36 17.61
C TYR A 105 -5.19 0.85 17.40
N LEU A 106 -6.08 0.12 18.07
CA LEU A 106 -6.17 -1.34 17.98
C LEU A 106 -6.53 -1.79 16.56
N PHE A 107 -7.47 -1.10 15.90
CA PHE A 107 -7.89 -1.42 14.54
C PHE A 107 -6.88 -0.99 13.48
N SER A 108 -6.24 0.17 13.63
CA SER A 108 -5.24 0.65 12.66
C SER A 108 -3.97 -0.20 12.60
N HIS A 109 -3.68 -1.00 13.65
CA HIS A 109 -2.45 -1.80 13.75
C HIS A 109 -2.74 -3.27 14.07
N SER A 110 -3.91 -3.79 13.72
CA SER A 110 -4.41 -5.11 14.14
C SER A 110 -3.39 -6.25 13.95
N ASP A 111 -2.77 -6.36 12.77
CA ASP A 111 -1.80 -7.43 12.47
C ASP A 111 -0.50 -7.29 13.27
N GLN A 112 0.02 -6.06 13.39
CA GLN A 112 1.20 -5.80 14.22
C GLN A 112 0.93 -6.09 15.69
N LEU A 113 -0.27 -5.78 16.17
CA LEU A 113 -0.67 -6.01 17.55
C LEU A 113 -0.90 -7.49 17.84
N LYS A 114 -1.45 -8.27 16.91
CA LYS A 114 -1.54 -9.74 17.01
C LYS A 114 -0.15 -10.37 17.12
N GLN A 115 0.79 -9.93 16.29
CA GLN A 115 2.18 -10.39 16.37
C GLN A 115 2.81 -10.02 17.72
N ARG A 116 2.58 -8.80 18.22
CA ARG A 116 3.05 -8.38 19.55
C ARG A 116 2.41 -9.17 20.68
N ALA A 117 1.11 -9.46 20.60
CA ALA A 117 0.42 -10.29 21.59
C ALA A 117 1.04 -11.68 21.68
N TYR A 118 1.26 -12.29 20.52
CA TYR A 118 1.92 -13.60 20.40
C TYR A 118 3.32 -13.57 21.02
N LEU A 119 4.15 -12.59 20.63
CA LEU A 119 5.50 -12.44 21.15
C LEU A 119 5.52 -12.17 22.66
N ALA A 120 4.58 -11.37 23.17
CA ALA A 120 4.51 -11.04 24.58
C ALA A 120 4.28 -12.27 25.47
N ARG A 121 3.55 -13.28 24.99
CA ARG A 121 3.35 -14.55 25.71
C ARG A 121 4.66 -15.27 26.02
N PHE A 122 5.68 -15.10 25.18
CA PHE A 122 6.98 -15.77 25.30
C PHE A 122 8.11 -14.84 25.76
N LEU A 123 7.96 -13.53 25.56
CA LEU A 123 9.03 -12.55 25.78
C LEU A 123 8.82 -11.62 26.99
N VAL A 124 7.66 -11.67 27.65
CA VAL A 124 7.45 -10.93 28.91
C VAL A 124 8.11 -11.69 30.06
N LYS A 125 9.14 -11.09 30.65
CA LYS A 125 9.81 -11.65 31.82
C LYS A 125 8.87 -11.64 33.02
N VAL A 126 8.87 -12.73 33.79
CA VAL A 126 8.23 -12.78 35.10
C VAL A 126 9.09 -11.98 36.07
N ASP A 127 8.53 -10.94 36.67
CA ASP A 127 9.22 -10.13 37.66
C ASP A 127 9.28 -10.90 38.98
N VAL A 128 10.48 -11.29 39.40
CA VAL A 128 10.72 -12.06 40.62
C VAL A 128 11.22 -11.08 41.69
N PRO A 129 10.47 -10.92 42.81
CA PRO A 129 10.89 -10.06 43.91
C PRO A 129 12.29 -10.42 44.43
N GLN A 130 13.09 -9.40 44.78
CA GLN A 130 14.47 -9.55 45.26
C GLN A 130 14.58 -10.47 46.50
N GLU A 131 13.52 -10.55 47.29
CA GLU A 131 13.44 -11.37 48.51
C GLU A 131 13.41 -12.88 48.23
N MET A 132 13.09 -13.29 46.99
CA MET A 132 13.03 -14.69 46.56
C MET A 132 14.16 -15.06 45.59
N GLN A 133 15.16 -14.19 45.41
CA GLN A 133 16.28 -14.42 44.51
C GLN A 133 17.33 -15.32 45.16
N ASP A 134 17.22 -16.63 44.91
CA ASP A 134 18.25 -17.61 45.23
C ASP A 134 19.19 -17.85 44.02
N PRO A 135 20.43 -18.32 44.24
CA PRO A 135 21.39 -18.59 43.16
C PRO A 135 20.87 -19.53 42.07
N ASP A 136 20.10 -20.56 42.46
CA ASP A 136 19.50 -21.52 41.52
C ASP A 136 18.41 -20.84 40.65
N LEU A 137 17.65 -19.90 41.22
CA LEU A 137 16.63 -19.14 40.51
C LEU A 137 17.27 -18.16 39.52
N HIS A 138 18.43 -17.59 39.86
CA HIS A 138 19.19 -16.76 38.96
C HIS A 138 19.70 -17.54 37.74
N GLN A 139 20.24 -18.74 37.97
CA GLN A 139 20.66 -19.63 36.88
C GLN A 139 19.50 -19.97 35.94
N MET A 140 18.31 -20.29 36.48
CA MET A 140 17.12 -20.53 35.66
C MET A 140 16.67 -19.29 34.88
N GLN A 141 16.81 -18.08 35.44
CA GLN A 141 16.50 -16.83 34.73
C GLN A 141 17.47 -16.54 33.58
N GLU A 142 18.74 -16.92 33.72
CA GLU A 142 19.73 -16.86 32.64
C GLU A 142 19.37 -17.86 31.53
N GLU A 143 19.09 -19.11 31.87
CA GLU A 143 18.66 -20.14 30.91
C GLU A 143 17.38 -19.73 30.14
N ILE A 144 16.39 -19.18 30.83
CA ILE A 144 15.18 -18.62 30.21
C ILE A 144 15.55 -17.47 29.26
N SER A 145 16.47 -16.59 29.66
CA SER A 145 16.90 -15.46 28.82
C SER A 145 17.62 -15.93 27.55
N GLU A 146 18.43 -16.98 27.63
CA GLU A 146 19.07 -17.59 26.46
C GLU A 146 18.03 -18.23 25.52
N LEU A 147 17.09 -19.00 26.06
CA LEU A 147 16.00 -19.60 25.28
C LEU A 147 15.12 -18.55 24.61
N MET A 148 14.84 -17.43 25.28
CA MET A 148 14.13 -16.30 24.69
C MET A 148 14.88 -15.70 23.49
N GLU A 149 16.21 -15.65 23.53
CA GLU A 149 17.01 -15.13 22.42
C GLU A 149 17.03 -16.09 21.22
N GLN A 150 17.19 -17.39 21.49
CA GLN A 150 17.07 -18.43 20.46
C GLN A 150 15.68 -18.41 19.79
N PHE A 151 14.62 -18.20 20.58
CA PHE A 151 13.26 -18.05 20.06
C PHE A 151 13.13 -16.85 19.12
N LYS A 152 13.69 -15.68 19.45
CA LYS A 152 13.67 -14.50 18.58
C LYS A 152 14.34 -14.78 17.24
N GLU A 153 15.52 -15.41 17.26
CA GLU A 153 16.27 -15.74 16.05
C GLU A 153 15.49 -16.72 15.16
N ALA A 154 14.96 -17.81 15.75
CA ALA A 154 14.16 -18.79 15.02
C ALA A 154 12.88 -18.18 14.43
N HIS A 155 12.18 -17.35 15.20
CA HIS A 155 10.98 -16.65 14.76
C HIS A 155 11.27 -15.66 13.61
N SER A 156 12.37 -14.90 13.70
CA SER A 156 12.78 -13.97 12.63
C SER A 156 13.05 -14.72 11.32
N ARG A 157 13.82 -15.82 11.37
CA ARG A 157 14.08 -16.66 10.19
C ARG A 157 12.80 -17.21 9.58
N THR A 158 11.84 -17.63 10.41
CA THR A 158 10.57 -18.20 9.93
C THR A 158 9.72 -17.15 9.24
N LEU A 159 9.69 -15.92 9.75
CA LEU A 159 8.97 -14.81 9.13
C LEU A 159 9.54 -14.45 7.76
N GLU A 160 10.88 -14.38 7.64
CA GLU A 160 11.56 -14.15 6.37
C GLU A 160 11.16 -15.21 5.33
N MET A 161 11.23 -16.49 5.71
CA MET A 161 10.83 -17.59 4.82
C MET A 161 9.34 -17.56 4.44
N THR A 162 8.47 -17.05 5.32
CA THR A 162 7.02 -16.96 5.04
C THR A 162 6.74 -15.86 4.03
N GLY A 163 7.44 -14.72 4.09
CA GLY A 163 7.34 -13.66 3.06
C GLY A 163 7.78 -14.14 1.68
N ASP A 164 8.75 -15.04 1.61
CA ASP A 164 9.16 -15.67 0.36
C ASP A 164 8.11 -16.65 -0.20
N SER A 165 7.27 -17.24 0.65
CA SER A 165 6.21 -18.17 0.24
C SER A 165 5.13 -17.51 -0.63
N GLU A 166 4.76 -16.26 -0.35
CA GLU A 166 3.77 -15.52 -1.15
C GLU A 166 4.26 -15.30 -2.60
N HIS A 167 5.56 -15.05 -2.76
CA HIS A 167 6.20 -14.95 -4.07
C HIS A 167 6.17 -16.29 -4.82
N VAL A 168 6.36 -17.39 -4.11
CA VAL A 168 6.28 -18.75 -4.68
C VAL A 168 4.86 -19.08 -5.17
N GLU A 169 3.82 -18.65 -4.46
CA GLU A 169 2.43 -18.84 -4.90
C GLU A 169 2.11 -18.05 -6.18
N GLY A 170 2.57 -16.80 -6.27
CA GLY A 170 2.45 -15.99 -7.48
C GLY A 170 3.13 -16.65 -8.68
N ILE A 171 4.38 -17.09 -8.53
CA ILE A 171 5.12 -17.80 -9.59
C ILE A 171 4.39 -19.08 -10.02
N LYS A 172 3.81 -19.82 -9.07
CA LYS A 172 3.06 -21.04 -9.38
C LYS A 172 1.78 -20.75 -10.16
N ALA A 173 1.09 -19.65 -9.85
CA ALA A 173 -0.10 -19.22 -10.59
C ALA A 173 0.28 -18.82 -12.03
N ASP A 174 1.36 -18.05 -12.20
CA ASP A 174 1.87 -17.64 -13.51
C ASP A 174 2.30 -18.84 -14.35
N LEU A 175 3.01 -19.80 -13.75
CA LEU A 175 3.45 -21.01 -14.46
C LEU A 175 2.25 -21.81 -14.97
N LYS A 176 1.19 -21.93 -14.17
CA LYS A 176 -0.07 -22.58 -14.58
C LYS A 176 -0.77 -21.83 -15.71
N ALA A 177 -0.75 -20.49 -15.68
CA ALA A 177 -1.29 -19.67 -16.77
C ALA A 177 -0.50 -19.89 -18.07
N MET A 178 0.83 -19.85 -17.99
CA MET A 178 1.71 -20.10 -19.14
C MET A 178 1.55 -21.51 -19.72
N GLU A 179 1.37 -22.53 -18.88
CA GLU A 179 1.08 -23.89 -19.33
C GLU A 179 -0.25 -23.98 -20.10
N SER A 180 -1.30 -23.33 -19.60
CA SER A 180 -2.59 -23.24 -20.28
C SER A 180 -2.47 -22.51 -21.63
N GLU A 181 -1.76 -21.38 -21.67
CA GLU A 181 -1.51 -20.66 -22.92
C GLU A 181 -0.73 -21.50 -23.94
N LYS A 182 0.30 -22.21 -23.48
CA LYS A 182 1.07 -23.14 -24.32
C LYS A 182 0.15 -24.21 -24.92
N GLU A 183 -0.72 -24.84 -24.12
CA GLU A 183 -1.68 -25.82 -24.63
C GLU A 183 -2.63 -25.22 -25.67
N GLN A 184 -3.15 -24.01 -25.42
CA GLN A 184 -4.03 -23.33 -26.37
C GLN A 184 -3.32 -23.02 -27.69
N LEU A 185 -2.06 -22.59 -27.63
CA LEU A 185 -1.22 -22.33 -28.80
C LEU A 185 -0.95 -23.62 -29.57
N ILE A 186 -0.61 -24.72 -28.89
CA ILE A 186 -0.41 -26.03 -29.53
C ILE A 186 -1.68 -26.46 -30.28
N ARG A 187 -2.85 -26.43 -29.62
CA ARG A 187 -4.13 -26.77 -30.27
C ARG A 187 -4.47 -25.84 -31.44
N ARG A 188 -4.03 -24.58 -31.40
CA ARG A 188 -4.20 -23.64 -32.52
C ARG A 188 -3.25 -23.97 -33.67
N ILE A 189 -2.00 -24.32 -33.39
CA ILE A 189 -1.01 -24.76 -34.38
C ILE A 189 -1.52 -26.02 -35.07
N GLU A 190 -1.93 -27.05 -34.33
CA GLU A 190 -2.47 -28.30 -34.88
C GLU A 190 -3.65 -28.04 -35.84
N ARG A 191 -4.58 -27.16 -35.45
CA ARG A 191 -5.71 -26.77 -36.33
C ARG A 191 -5.26 -26.08 -37.61
N ILE A 192 -4.19 -25.29 -37.57
CA ILE A 192 -3.64 -24.61 -38.75
C ILE A 192 -2.87 -25.60 -39.62
N GLU A 193 -2.05 -26.48 -39.03
CA GLU A 193 -1.32 -27.52 -39.75
C GLU A 193 -2.25 -28.42 -40.56
N VAL A 194 -3.38 -28.83 -39.98
CA VAL A 194 -4.40 -29.62 -40.69
C VAL A 194 -4.95 -28.87 -41.90
N LYS A 195 -5.20 -27.56 -41.80
CA LYS A 195 -5.69 -26.73 -42.92
C LYS A 195 -4.65 -26.55 -44.01
N VAL A 196 -3.38 -26.47 -43.63
CA VAL A 196 -2.28 -26.18 -44.55
C VAL A 196 -1.77 -27.44 -45.25
N LYS A 197 -1.91 -28.64 -44.66
CA LYS A 197 -1.44 -29.94 -45.20
C LYS A 197 -1.83 -30.24 -46.65
N ASN A 198 -2.97 -29.74 -47.13
CA ASN A 198 -3.47 -30.02 -48.48
C ASN A 198 -2.91 -29.08 -49.56
N ILE A 199 -2.09 -28.10 -49.18
CA ILE A 199 -1.48 -27.18 -50.14
C ILE A 199 -0.23 -27.86 -50.76
N PRO A 200 0.01 -27.75 -52.08
CA PRO A 200 1.24 -28.26 -52.69
C PRO A 200 2.46 -27.48 -52.21
N ASN A 201 3.60 -28.17 -52.00
CA ASN A 201 4.87 -27.56 -51.60
C ASN A 201 4.80 -26.73 -50.30
N VAL A 202 3.95 -27.13 -49.35
CA VAL A 202 3.73 -26.45 -48.06
C VAL A 202 5.01 -26.11 -47.33
N ASP A 203 5.91 -27.07 -47.18
CA ASP A 203 7.12 -26.87 -46.37
C ASP A 203 7.98 -25.72 -46.92
N ARG A 204 8.11 -25.65 -48.24
CA ARG A 204 8.85 -24.59 -48.92
C ARG A 204 8.15 -23.23 -48.81
N ILE A 205 6.81 -23.21 -48.87
CA ILE A 205 6.03 -21.99 -48.68
C ILE A 205 6.13 -21.48 -47.24
N LEU A 206 6.08 -22.37 -46.25
CA LEU A 206 6.23 -22.04 -44.84
C LEU A 206 7.64 -21.49 -44.54
N GLU A 207 8.68 -22.06 -45.15
CA GLU A 207 10.05 -21.55 -45.04
C GLU A 207 10.16 -20.10 -45.57
N PHE A 208 9.63 -19.82 -46.77
CA PHE A 208 9.61 -18.47 -47.32
C PHE A 208 8.74 -17.51 -46.49
N ALA A 209 7.62 -17.98 -45.93
CA ALA A 209 6.79 -17.17 -45.05
C ALA A 209 7.51 -16.82 -43.74
N ALA A 210 8.28 -17.75 -43.18
CA ALA A 210 9.10 -17.51 -41.99
C ALA A 210 10.21 -16.48 -42.26
N LEU A 211 10.92 -16.61 -43.40
CA LEU A 211 11.91 -15.62 -43.86
C LEU A 211 11.28 -14.23 -44.03
N LYS A 212 10.14 -14.14 -44.72
CA LYS A 212 9.42 -12.88 -44.91
C LYS A 212 8.99 -12.27 -43.57
N ARG A 213 8.51 -13.08 -42.62
CA ARG A 213 8.12 -12.61 -41.28
C ARG A 213 9.32 -12.03 -40.54
N GLY A 214 10.45 -12.72 -40.56
CA GLY A 214 11.70 -12.23 -39.97
C GLY A 214 12.15 -10.89 -40.55
N GLU A 215 12.08 -10.72 -41.87
CA GLU A 215 12.44 -9.45 -42.51
C GLU A 215 11.44 -8.33 -42.20
N ILE A 216 10.15 -8.62 -42.06
CA ILE A 216 9.14 -7.64 -41.61
C ILE A 216 9.44 -7.18 -40.17
N ASP A 217 9.73 -8.10 -39.27
CA ASP A 217 10.02 -7.78 -37.86
C ASP A 217 11.30 -6.94 -37.77
N ARG A 218 12.36 -7.29 -38.52
CA ARG A 218 13.58 -6.47 -38.61
C ARG A 218 13.32 -5.07 -39.17
N CYS A 219 12.47 -4.94 -40.18
CA CYS A 219 12.10 -3.64 -40.74
C CYS A 219 11.36 -2.80 -39.71
N ARG A 220 10.39 -3.40 -38.99
CA ARG A 220 9.64 -2.74 -37.91
C ARG A 220 10.57 -2.25 -36.81
N ASP A 221 11.52 -3.07 -36.36
CA ASP A 221 12.49 -2.68 -35.33
C ASP A 221 13.37 -1.51 -35.80
N ALA A 222 13.80 -1.51 -37.06
CA ALA A 222 14.58 -0.43 -37.63
C ALA A 222 13.77 0.87 -37.74
N GLU A 223 12.50 0.78 -38.11
CA GLU A 223 11.58 1.92 -38.16
C GLU A 223 11.34 2.52 -36.77
N GLN A 224 11.14 1.68 -35.75
CA GLN A 224 10.99 2.12 -34.37
C GLN A 224 12.24 2.85 -33.88
N ARG A 225 13.43 2.24 -34.05
CA ARG A 225 14.70 2.91 -33.68
C ARG A 225 14.90 4.23 -34.41
N LYS A 226 14.52 4.30 -35.69
CA LYS A 226 14.57 5.54 -36.47
C LYS A 226 13.60 6.60 -35.94
N ALA A 227 12.45 6.21 -35.42
CA ALA A 227 11.51 7.12 -34.77
C ALA A 227 12.08 7.63 -33.44
N ASP A 228 12.61 6.74 -32.62
CA ASP A 228 13.21 7.07 -31.31
C ASP A 228 14.40 8.03 -31.48
N ILE A 229 15.33 7.73 -32.40
CA ILE A 229 16.47 8.60 -32.72
C ILE A 229 15.99 9.98 -33.19
N ARG A 230 14.97 10.04 -34.05
CA ARG A 230 14.43 11.33 -34.51
C ARG A 230 13.83 12.13 -33.36
N GLN A 231 13.11 11.47 -32.46
CA GLN A 231 12.55 12.13 -31.29
C GLN A 231 13.66 12.67 -30.38
N ASP A 232 14.72 11.90 -30.17
CA ASP A 232 15.85 12.31 -29.34
C ASP A 232 16.68 13.42 -29.99
N MET A 233 16.88 13.39 -31.31
CA MET A 233 17.48 14.52 -32.04
C MET A 233 16.67 15.80 -31.83
N MET A 234 15.34 15.73 -31.97
CA MET A 234 14.48 16.90 -31.73
C MET A 234 14.58 17.42 -30.29
N LYS A 235 14.69 16.53 -29.28
CA LYS A 235 14.89 16.93 -27.89
C LYS A 235 16.24 17.63 -27.70
N MET A 236 17.31 17.08 -28.29
CA MET A 236 18.64 17.65 -28.19
C MET A 236 18.76 18.99 -28.93
N ASP A 237 18.17 19.12 -30.12
CA ASP A 237 18.13 20.38 -30.86
C ASP A 237 17.43 21.48 -30.06
N LYS A 238 16.28 21.17 -29.43
CA LYS A 238 15.59 22.10 -28.53
C LYS A 238 16.46 22.50 -27.34
N LYS A 239 17.23 21.56 -26.78
CA LYS A 239 18.15 21.83 -25.67
C LYS A 239 19.30 22.74 -26.12
N ILE A 240 19.87 22.49 -27.29
CA ILE A 240 20.93 23.33 -27.88
C ILE A 240 20.39 24.75 -28.11
N GLN A 241 19.21 24.89 -28.69
CA GLN A 241 18.58 26.20 -28.90
C GLN A 241 18.37 26.96 -27.58
N ARG A 242 17.91 26.28 -26.53
CA ARG A 242 17.75 26.88 -25.20
C ARG A 242 19.08 27.35 -24.61
N LEU A 243 20.11 26.49 -24.65
CA LEU A 243 21.44 26.84 -24.13
C LEU A 243 22.09 27.96 -24.93
N ALA A 244 21.92 27.99 -26.25
CA ALA A 244 22.41 29.07 -27.09
C ALA A 244 21.72 30.41 -26.74
N ALA A 245 20.40 30.41 -26.53
CA ALA A 245 19.67 31.59 -26.07
C ALA A 245 20.16 32.07 -24.69
N GLN A 246 20.35 31.15 -23.75
CA GLN A 246 20.90 31.46 -22.43
C GLN A 246 22.32 32.04 -22.50
N LEU A 247 23.18 31.51 -23.38
CA LEU A 247 24.53 32.04 -23.58
C LEU A 247 24.52 33.47 -24.14
N VAL A 248 23.64 33.75 -25.12
CA VAL A 248 23.49 35.10 -25.68
C VAL A 248 23.00 36.08 -24.61
N GLU A 249 22.04 35.67 -23.79
CA GLU A 249 21.55 36.49 -22.68
C GLU A 249 22.63 36.73 -21.62
N LEU A 250 23.40 35.70 -21.25
CA LEU A 250 24.54 35.83 -20.33
C LEU A 250 25.65 36.73 -20.88
N GLN A 251 25.94 36.68 -22.18
CA GLN A 251 26.89 37.60 -22.80
C GLN A 251 26.37 39.04 -22.78
N ARG A 252 25.08 39.25 -23.08
CA ARG A 252 24.46 40.57 -23.04
C ARG A 252 24.46 41.18 -21.63
N THR A 253 24.10 40.38 -20.63
CA THR A 253 24.11 40.79 -19.22
C THR A 253 25.53 41.02 -18.69
N ALA A 254 26.53 40.26 -19.16
CA ALA A 254 27.94 40.49 -18.84
C ALA A 254 28.50 41.79 -19.45
N ASP A 255 27.99 42.21 -20.61
CA ASP A 255 28.35 43.50 -21.23
C ASP A 255 27.59 44.69 -20.61
N SER A 256 26.44 44.45 -19.95
CA SER A 256 25.59 45.47 -19.32
C SER A 256 25.44 45.30 -17.80
N ILE A 257 26.55 45.20 -17.06
CA ILE A 257 26.51 44.96 -15.61
C ILE A 257 25.98 46.21 -14.86
N ASP A 258 24.66 46.29 -14.67
CA ASP A 258 24.02 46.90 -13.51
C ASP A 258 23.47 45.76 -12.63
N PRO A 259 24.11 45.44 -11.49
CA PRO A 259 23.70 44.35 -10.61
C PRO A 259 22.25 44.46 -10.11
N SER A 260 21.71 45.67 -10.03
CA SER A 260 20.33 45.89 -9.57
C SER A 260 19.31 45.52 -10.65
N GLY A 261 19.60 45.87 -11.92
CA GLY A 261 18.77 45.50 -13.07
C GLY A 261 18.74 43.99 -13.33
N LEU A 262 19.89 43.32 -13.22
CA LEU A 262 19.97 41.87 -13.39
C LEU A 262 19.16 41.10 -12.33
N ILE A 263 19.18 41.58 -11.07
CA ILE A 263 18.36 40.98 -10.00
C ILE A 263 16.88 41.15 -10.31
N ALA A 264 16.44 42.32 -10.78
CA ALA A 264 15.05 42.56 -11.14
C ALA A 264 14.58 41.68 -12.32
N ASP A 265 15.44 41.49 -13.33
CA ASP A 265 15.14 40.61 -14.47
C ASP A 265 15.06 39.13 -14.04
N LEU A 266 15.97 38.68 -13.18
CA LEU A 266 15.94 37.32 -12.61
C LEU A 266 14.71 37.10 -11.71
N GLU A 267 14.32 38.09 -10.91
CA GLU A 267 13.09 38.03 -10.11
C GLU A 267 11.85 37.91 -11.00
N ALA A 268 11.80 38.65 -12.11
CA ALA A 268 10.72 38.54 -13.09
C ALA A 268 10.70 37.18 -13.80
N GLU A 269 11.87 36.62 -14.14
CA GLU A 269 11.98 35.28 -14.74
C GLU A 269 11.56 34.19 -13.75
N ILE A 270 11.96 34.29 -12.47
CA ILE A 270 11.53 33.39 -11.40
C ILE A 270 10.02 33.46 -11.21
N GLN A 271 9.45 34.65 -11.18
CA GLN A 271 8.00 34.83 -11.03
C GLN A 271 7.23 34.22 -12.21
N THR A 272 7.74 34.42 -13.44
CA THR A 272 7.13 33.86 -14.66
C THR A 272 7.24 32.33 -14.67
N ASN A 273 8.40 31.78 -14.30
CA ASN A 273 8.64 30.34 -14.23
C ASN A 273 7.84 29.67 -13.11
N SER A 274 7.68 30.31 -11.95
CA SER A 274 6.83 29.82 -10.86
C SER A 274 5.36 29.79 -11.31
N TYR A 275 4.85 30.84 -11.97
CA TYR A 275 3.49 30.82 -12.53
C TYR A 275 3.28 29.69 -13.56
N LEU A 276 4.27 29.47 -14.45
CA LEU A 276 4.22 28.38 -15.43
C LEU A 276 4.23 27.00 -14.76
N ALA A 277 5.09 26.78 -13.77
CA ALA A 277 5.25 25.50 -13.10
C ALA A 277 4.09 25.18 -12.16
N ASP A 278 3.75 26.12 -11.28
CA ASP A 278 2.83 25.90 -10.16
C ASP A 278 1.37 26.00 -10.58
N ASP A 279 1.04 26.79 -11.61
CA ASP A 279 -0.35 26.99 -12.03
C ASP A 279 -0.62 26.35 -13.40
N LYS A 280 0.02 26.83 -14.47
CA LYS A 280 -0.36 26.43 -15.82
C LYS A 280 -0.03 24.96 -16.13
N LEU A 281 1.20 24.53 -15.90
CA LEU A 281 1.62 23.16 -16.18
C LEU A 281 0.97 22.17 -15.21
N LEU A 282 0.79 22.55 -13.94
CA LEU A 282 0.08 21.73 -12.97
C LEU A 282 -1.37 21.46 -13.42
N ARG A 283 -2.10 22.49 -13.83
CA ARG A 283 -3.46 22.34 -14.38
C ARG A 283 -3.50 21.49 -15.64
N GLU A 284 -2.55 21.65 -16.56
CA GLU A 284 -2.48 20.81 -17.77
C GLU A 284 -2.19 19.33 -17.44
N ILE A 285 -1.35 19.07 -16.43
CA ILE A 285 -1.08 17.70 -15.96
C ILE A 285 -2.34 17.11 -15.31
N GLU A 286 -3.02 17.86 -14.45
CA GLU A 286 -4.27 17.42 -13.82
C GLU A 286 -5.38 17.14 -14.83
N GLN A 287 -5.47 17.93 -15.91
CA GLN A 287 -6.43 17.69 -17.00
C GLN A 287 -6.06 16.46 -17.85
N LYS A 288 -4.77 16.17 -18.05
CA LYS A 288 -4.33 15.02 -18.87
C LYS A 288 -4.30 13.69 -18.12
N ARG A 289 -4.11 13.70 -16.79
CA ARG A 289 -4.15 12.49 -15.95
C ARG A 289 -5.43 11.65 -16.10
N PRO A 290 -6.66 12.20 -16.03
CA PRO A 290 -7.88 11.41 -16.19
C PRO A 290 -8.01 10.85 -17.61
N ILE A 291 -7.62 11.59 -18.65
CA ILE A 291 -7.62 11.12 -20.04
C ILE A 291 -6.70 9.89 -20.19
N ILE A 292 -5.51 9.93 -19.59
CA ILE A 292 -4.58 8.79 -19.61
C ILE A 292 -5.15 7.61 -18.81
N ALA A 293 -5.81 7.84 -17.68
CA ALA A 293 -6.46 6.79 -16.90
C ALA A 293 -7.59 6.11 -17.70
N GLU A 294 -8.38 6.88 -18.43
CA GLU A 294 -9.44 6.38 -19.30
C GLU A 294 -8.87 5.59 -20.49
N LEU A 295 -7.86 6.12 -21.18
CA LEU A 295 -7.17 5.40 -22.27
C LEU A 295 -6.53 4.09 -21.79
N ASN A 296 -5.90 4.08 -20.62
CA ASN A 296 -5.37 2.85 -20.02
C ASN A 296 -6.48 1.86 -19.66
N SER A 297 -7.63 2.34 -19.17
CA SER A 297 -8.80 1.48 -18.93
C SER A 297 -9.33 0.87 -20.23
N VAL A 298 -9.31 1.60 -21.34
CA VAL A 298 -9.73 1.11 -22.66
C VAL A 298 -8.73 0.08 -23.20
N VAL A 299 -7.43 0.29 -23.01
CA VAL A 299 -6.38 -0.66 -23.43
C VAL A 299 -6.40 -1.94 -22.60
N GLN A 300 -6.69 -1.85 -21.30
CA GLN A 300 -6.80 -3.02 -20.42
C GLN A 300 -8.18 -3.70 -20.46
N GLY A 301 -9.20 -3.03 -21.00
CA GLY A 301 -10.53 -3.58 -21.21
C GLY A 301 -10.59 -4.57 -22.39
N PRO A 302 -11.66 -5.38 -22.48
CA PRO A 302 -11.91 -6.22 -23.66
C PRO A 302 -12.06 -5.33 -24.90
N ALA A 303 -11.57 -5.81 -26.05
CA ALA A 303 -11.57 -5.07 -27.32
C ALA A 303 -12.93 -4.40 -27.58
N VAL A 304 -12.93 -3.05 -27.54
CA VAL A 304 -14.13 -2.23 -27.74
C VAL A 304 -14.70 -2.56 -29.12
N ASP A 305 -15.95 -3.02 -29.16
CA ASP A 305 -16.62 -3.31 -30.43
C ASP A 305 -16.97 -2.02 -31.18
N GLU A 306 -17.03 -2.11 -32.51
CA GLU A 306 -17.33 -0.97 -33.39
C GLU A 306 -18.72 -0.36 -33.10
N GLY A 307 -19.62 -1.14 -32.49
CA GLY A 307 -20.94 -0.71 -32.04
C GLY A 307 -20.93 0.17 -30.79
N THR A 308 -20.00 -0.07 -29.85
CA THR A 308 -19.83 0.75 -28.63
C THR A 308 -19.23 2.10 -28.99
N ILE A 309 -18.30 2.15 -29.96
CA ILE A 309 -17.76 3.40 -30.50
C ILE A 309 -18.87 4.23 -31.16
N GLN A 310 -19.74 3.61 -31.96
CA GLN A 310 -20.88 4.31 -32.58
C GLN A 310 -21.90 4.83 -31.56
N ARG A 311 -22.15 4.10 -30.46
CA ARG A 311 -23.03 4.56 -29.37
C ARG A 311 -22.43 5.76 -28.64
N LEU A 312 -21.16 5.69 -28.25
CA LEU A 312 -20.45 6.80 -27.62
C LEU A 312 -20.37 8.03 -28.53
N GLN A 313 -20.22 7.84 -29.85
CA GLN A 313 -20.25 8.94 -30.82
C GLN A 313 -21.61 9.60 -30.96
N ASN A 314 -22.71 8.86 -30.78
CA ASN A 314 -24.05 9.43 -30.78
C ASN A 314 -24.34 10.17 -29.46
N ASP A 315 -23.90 9.64 -28.31
CA ASP A 315 -24.08 10.26 -27.00
C ASP A 315 -23.30 11.58 -26.82
N VAL A 316 -22.21 11.79 -27.58
CA VAL A 316 -21.44 13.05 -27.59
C VAL A 316 -22.04 14.08 -28.56
N ARG A 317 -22.97 13.66 -29.43
CA ARG A 317 -23.54 14.51 -30.49
C ARG A 317 -24.88 15.15 -30.09
N ASP A 318 -25.50 14.68 -29.01
CA ASP A 318 -26.62 15.32 -28.31
C ASP A 318 -26.10 16.18 -27.14
#